data_AF-A0A3T1B6M4-F1
#
_entry.id   AF-A0A3T1B6M4-F1
#
_cell.length_a   1.000
_cell.length_b   1.000
_cell.length_c   1.000
_cell.angle_alpha   90.00
_cell.angle_beta   90.00
_cell.angle_gamma   90.00
#
_symmetry.space_group_name_H-M   'P 1'
#
loop_
_entity.id
_entity.type
_entity.pdbx_description
1 polymer ?
#
loop_
_entity_poly.entity_id
_entity_poly.type
_entity_poly.pdbx_seq_one_letter_code
_entity_poly.pdbx_strand_id
1 'polypeptide(L)'
;MGRVPANVAGDLVRVALMEARPAGLTTRQLVTATELSQYQVQSGLRFVREVLAAENLTPLTWTRKDGYQLSTEPADWIAYERACVRTALTRIARLLSSTVIPHAQRLPDDEWVQLVLGQLTGVESALGLLVRGA
;
A
#
# COMPACT_ATOMS: atom_id res chain seq x y z
N MET A 1 0.36 -11.94 -25.50
CA MET A 1 1.47 -12.04 -24.53
C MET A 1 1.19 -13.21 -23.58
N GLY A 2 2.10 -14.16 -23.43
CA GLY A 2 1.86 -15.39 -22.64
C GLY A 2 1.84 -15.17 -21.13
N ARG A 3 1.41 -16.18 -20.36
CA ARG A 3 1.47 -16.15 -18.88
C ARG A 3 2.93 -16.15 -18.44
N VAL A 4 3.37 -15.09 -17.77
CA VAL A 4 4.71 -15.00 -17.15
C VAL A 4 4.56 -15.35 -15.67
N PRO A 5 5.37 -16.26 -15.12
CA PRO A 5 5.40 -16.55 -13.69
C PRO A 5 5.69 -15.30 -12.85
N ALA A 6 5.10 -15.21 -11.65
CA ALA A 6 5.22 -14.03 -10.80
C ALA A 6 6.66 -13.76 -10.34
N ASN A 7 7.47 -14.80 -10.13
CA ASN A 7 8.88 -14.68 -9.79
C ASN A 7 9.69 -14.06 -10.93
N VAL A 8 9.50 -14.54 -12.17
CA VAL A 8 10.18 -14.00 -13.35
C VAL A 8 9.80 -12.52 -13.58
N ALA A 9 8.50 -12.20 -13.47
CA ALA A 9 8.06 -10.82 -13.55
C ALA A 9 8.62 -9.95 -12.41
N GLY A 10 8.72 -10.53 -11.21
CA GLY A 10 9.29 -9.89 -10.04
C GLY A 10 10.77 -9.59 -10.20
N ASP A 11 11.56 -10.52 -10.71
CA ASP A 11 12.99 -10.35 -10.94
C ASP A 11 13.26 -9.21 -11.92
N LEU A 12 12.53 -9.18 -13.05
CA LEU A 12 12.64 -8.09 -14.04
C LEU A 12 12.27 -6.72 -13.44
N VAL A 13 11.18 -6.66 -12.67
CA VAL A 13 10.75 -5.43 -11.98
C VAL A 13 11.80 -4.99 -10.96
N ARG A 14 12.36 -5.92 -10.19
CA ARG A 14 13.39 -5.61 -9.18
C ARG A 14 14.67 -5.09 -9.84
N VAL A 15 15.13 -5.72 -10.92
CA VAL A 15 16.30 -5.24 -11.69
C VAL A 15 16.06 -3.82 -12.19
N ALA A 16 14.94 -3.56 -12.86
CA ALA A 16 14.60 -2.23 -13.35
C ALA A 16 14.56 -1.16 -12.24
N LEU A 17 14.00 -1.51 -11.07
CA LEU A 17 13.97 -0.60 -9.92
C LEU A 17 15.35 -0.36 -9.31
N MET A 18 16.23 -1.37 -9.30
CA MET A 18 17.61 -1.23 -8.80
C MET A 18 18.45 -0.35 -9.73
N GLU A 19 18.31 -0.51 -11.05
CA GLU A 19 18.99 0.31 -12.06
C GLU A 19 18.50 1.77 -12.05
N ALA A 20 17.25 2.01 -11.69
CA ALA A 20 16.68 3.36 -11.61
C ALA A 20 17.15 4.14 -10.37
N ARG A 21 17.81 3.51 -9.38
CA ARG A 21 18.14 4.16 -8.12
C ARG A 21 19.03 5.40 -8.30
N PRO A 22 18.80 6.48 -7.52
CA PRO A 22 17.78 6.61 -6.47
C PRO A 22 16.39 7.00 -6.98
N ALA A 23 16.22 7.22 -8.29
CA ALA A 23 14.93 7.57 -8.87
C ALA A 23 13.94 6.39 -8.80
N GLY A 24 12.66 6.72 -8.93
CA GLY A 24 11.58 5.72 -9.02
C GLY A 24 11.12 5.47 -10.44
N LEU A 25 10.30 4.45 -10.59
CA LEU A 25 9.63 4.12 -11.84
C LEU A 25 8.12 4.10 -11.65
N THR A 26 7.41 4.89 -12.45
CA THR A 26 5.97 4.77 -12.61
C THR A 26 5.61 3.42 -13.24
N THR A 27 4.34 2.99 -13.09
CA THR A 27 3.86 1.76 -13.76
C THR A 27 4.10 1.79 -15.27
N ARG A 28 3.97 2.96 -15.91
CA ARG A 28 4.24 3.09 -17.36
C ARG A 28 5.72 2.87 -17.67
N GLN A 29 6.63 3.45 -16.89
CA GLN A 29 8.06 3.24 -17.07
C GLN A 29 8.46 1.79 -16.78
N LEU A 30 7.87 1.13 -15.79
CA LEU A 30 8.08 -0.30 -15.54
C LEU A 30 7.63 -1.16 -16.71
N VAL A 31 6.47 -0.87 -17.30
CA VAL A 31 5.99 -1.56 -18.52
C VAL A 31 7.00 -1.41 -19.65
N THR A 32 7.51 -0.19 -19.86
CA THR A 32 8.53 0.06 -20.90
C THR A 32 9.86 -0.64 -20.60
N ALA A 33 10.35 -0.57 -19.36
CA ALA A 33 11.67 -1.10 -18.98
C ALA A 33 11.72 -2.63 -18.92
N THR A 34 10.60 -3.28 -18.61
CA THR A 34 10.52 -4.75 -18.46
C THR A 34 9.89 -5.45 -19.65
N GLU A 35 9.34 -4.68 -20.60
CA GLU A 35 8.48 -5.13 -21.69
C GLU A 35 7.24 -5.94 -21.24
N LEU A 36 6.95 -5.95 -19.94
CA LEU A 36 5.80 -6.65 -19.35
C LEU A 36 4.50 -5.88 -19.56
N SER A 37 3.39 -6.60 -19.69
CA SER A 37 2.07 -5.98 -19.57
C SER A 37 1.86 -5.37 -18.18
N GLN A 38 0.97 -4.38 -18.08
CA GLN A 38 0.64 -3.74 -16.80
C GLN A 38 0.22 -4.76 -15.72
N TYR A 39 -0.53 -5.79 -16.09
CA TYR A 39 -0.93 -6.86 -15.17
C TYR A 39 0.27 -7.65 -14.63
N GLN A 40 1.21 -8.02 -15.51
CA GLN A 40 2.43 -8.72 -15.11
C GLN A 40 3.31 -7.84 -14.23
N VAL A 41 3.43 -6.53 -14.52
CA VAL A 41 4.12 -5.57 -13.66
C VAL A 41 3.51 -5.54 -12.26
N GLN A 42 2.18 -5.46 -12.13
CA GLN A 42 1.52 -5.46 -10.83
C GLN A 42 1.70 -6.79 -10.08
N SER A 43 1.67 -7.92 -10.79
CA SER A 43 2.01 -9.22 -10.20
C SER A 43 3.46 -9.27 -9.72
N GLY A 44 4.40 -8.74 -10.51
CA GLY A 44 5.83 -8.68 -10.16
C GLY A 44 6.09 -7.78 -8.97
N LEU A 45 5.48 -6.59 -8.91
CA LEU A 45 5.57 -5.68 -7.76
C LEU A 45 5.07 -6.31 -6.46
N ARG A 46 4.01 -7.13 -6.51
CA ARG A 46 3.52 -7.88 -5.35
C ARG A 46 4.56 -8.90 -4.89
N PHE A 47 5.07 -9.70 -5.82
CA PHE A 47 6.11 -10.69 -5.53
C PHE A 47 7.37 -10.04 -4.94
N VAL A 48 7.84 -8.94 -5.54
CA VAL A 48 8.99 -8.17 -5.04
C VAL A 48 8.76 -7.70 -3.62
N ARG A 49 7.58 -7.17 -3.29
CA ARG A 49 7.25 -6.74 -1.93
C ARG A 49 7.34 -7.89 -0.92
N GLU A 50 6.87 -9.07 -1.28
CA GLU A 50 6.92 -10.26 -0.44
C GLU A 50 8.37 -10.73 -0.20
N VAL A 51 9.18 -10.83 -1.26
CA VAL A 51 10.59 -11.22 -1.17
C VAL A 51 11.41 -10.23 -0.33
N LEU A 52 11.27 -8.93 -0.59
CA LEU A 52 12.00 -7.90 0.16
C LEU A 52 11.67 -7.94 1.65
N ALA A 53 10.41 -8.18 2.00
CA ALA A 53 9.98 -8.32 3.38
C ALA A 53 10.54 -9.60 4.03
N ALA A 54 10.49 -10.74 3.33
CA ALA A 54 10.99 -12.02 3.84
C ALA A 54 12.50 -12.02 4.09
N GLU A 55 13.26 -11.30 3.25
CA GLU A 55 14.71 -11.23 3.31
C GLU A 55 15.25 -10.00 4.09
N ASN A 56 14.37 -9.19 4.70
CA ASN A 56 14.73 -7.93 5.38
C ASN A 56 15.56 -6.97 4.51
N LEU A 57 15.21 -6.87 3.23
CA LEU A 57 15.87 -5.98 2.27
C LEU A 57 15.21 -4.60 2.23
N THR A 58 15.78 -3.69 1.42
CA THR A 58 15.26 -2.33 1.21
C THR A 58 13.76 -2.35 0.88
N PRO A 59 12.90 -1.68 1.66
CA PRO A 59 11.46 -1.67 1.43
C PRO A 59 11.07 -1.06 0.08
N LEU A 60 10.09 -1.68 -0.59
CA LEU A 60 9.44 -1.11 -1.77
C LEU A 60 8.44 -0.03 -1.38
N THR A 61 8.80 1.22 -1.63
CA THR A 61 7.95 2.39 -1.40
C THR A 61 7.31 2.89 -2.70
N TRP A 62 6.35 3.80 -2.59
CA TRP A 62 5.73 4.45 -3.73
C TRP A 62 5.37 5.90 -3.43
N THR A 63 5.63 6.78 -4.38
CA THR A 63 5.10 8.16 -4.36
C THR A 63 4.36 8.46 -5.66
N ARG A 64 3.42 9.41 -5.62
CA ARG A 64 2.70 9.85 -6.82
C ARG A 64 3.62 10.50 -7.84
N LYS A 65 4.68 11.17 -7.37
CA LYS A 65 5.61 11.92 -8.19
C LYS A 65 6.60 10.98 -8.89
N ASP A 66 7.20 10.07 -8.14
CA ASP A 66 8.36 9.30 -8.59
C ASP A 66 8.03 7.83 -8.87
N GLY A 67 6.85 7.35 -8.47
CA GLY A 67 6.44 5.96 -8.70
C GLY A 67 7.02 5.01 -7.66
N TYR A 68 7.29 3.77 -8.06
CA TYR A 68 7.84 2.72 -7.19
C TYR A 68 9.34 2.89 -7.01
N GLN A 69 9.84 2.71 -5.78
CA GLN A 69 11.21 3.01 -5.41
C GLN A 69 11.78 1.99 -4.42
N LEU A 70 13.08 1.71 -4.58
CA LEU A 70 13.92 1.01 -3.60
C LEU A 70 14.93 2.01 -3.01
N SER A 71 14.41 3.09 -2.42
CA SER A 71 15.23 4.13 -1.78
C SER A 71 15.90 3.59 -0.51
N THR A 72 17.14 4.01 -0.26
CA THR A 72 17.84 3.74 1.01
C THR A 72 17.65 4.84 2.05
N GLU A 73 16.95 5.92 1.70
CA GLU A 73 16.72 7.04 2.62
C GLU A 73 15.56 6.74 3.57
N PRO A 74 15.78 6.72 4.89
CA PRO A 74 14.71 6.46 5.86
C PRO A 74 13.54 7.44 5.77
N ALA A 75 13.79 8.67 5.31
CA ALA A 75 12.76 9.69 5.10
C ALA A 75 11.71 9.25 4.07
N ASP A 76 12.10 8.53 3.01
CA ASP A 76 11.18 8.05 1.98
C ASP A 76 10.29 6.92 2.52
N TRP A 77 10.84 6.07 3.39
CA TRP A 77 10.07 5.02 4.06
C TRP A 77 9.02 5.61 4.99
N ILE A 78 9.44 6.55 5.85
CA ILE A 78 8.54 7.26 6.77
C ILE A 78 7.45 8.00 5.99
N ALA A 79 7.79 8.67 4.88
CA ALA A 79 6.82 9.34 4.04
C ALA A 79 5.78 8.37 3.46
N TYR A 80 6.23 7.21 2.97
CA TYR A 80 5.35 6.17 2.45
C TYR A 80 4.45 5.56 3.53
N GLU A 81 5.00 5.28 4.72
CA GLU A 81 4.25 4.78 5.87
C GLU A 81 3.16 5.77 6.30
N ARG A 82 3.51 7.06 6.42
CA ARG A 82 2.56 8.13 6.74
C ARG A 82 1.44 8.23 5.69
N ALA A 83 1.76 8.08 4.41
CA ALA A 83 0.75 8.07 3.35
C ALA A 83 -0.19 6.84 3.46
N CYS A 84 0.35 5.67 3.79
CA CYS A 84 -0.43 4.46 4.05
C CYS A 84 -1.37 4.64 5.25
N VAL A 85 -0.87 5.18 6.36
CA VAL A 85 -1.66 5.46 7.58
C VAL A 85 -2.80 6.44 7.28
N ARG A 86 -2.54 7.54 6.56
CA ARG A 86 -3.58 8.50 6.13
C ARG A 86 -4.66 7.84 5.28
N THR A 87 -4.25 6.94 4.38
CA THR A 87 -5.17 6.20 3.52
C THR A 87 -6.04 5.25 4.34
N ALA A 88 -5.44 4.51 5.29
CA ALA A 88 -6.17 3.62 6.19
C ALA A 88 -7.19 4.39 7.04
N LEU A 89 -6.77 5.50 7.65
CA LEU A 89 -7.64 6.38 8.44
C LEU A 89 -8.85 6.84 7.61
N THR A 90 -8.61 7.33 6.39
CA THR A 90 -9.68 7.79 5.50
C THR A 90 -10.66 6.68 5.15
N ARG A 91 -10.18 5.45 4.91
CA ARG A 91 -11.05 4.31 4.59
C ARG A 91 -11.91 3.89 5.79
N ILE A 92 -11.33 3.88 6.99
CA ILE A 92 -12.05 3.52 8.22
C ILE A 92 -13.08 4.58 8.58
N ALA A 93 -12.71 5.87 8.58
CA ALA A 93 -13.61 6.99 8.83
C ALA A 93 -14.81 6.99 7.86
N ARG A 94 -14.56 6.68 6.58
CA ARG A 94 -15.63 6.53 5.58
C ARG A 94 -16.53 5.33 5.90
N LEU A 95 -15.98 4.16 6.19
CA LEU A 95 -16.77 2.99 6.55
C LEU A 95 -17.66 3.25 7.77
N LEU A 96 -17.11 3.90 8.80
CA LEU A 96 -17.84 4.30 10.00
C LEU A 96 -19.01 5.24 9.66
N SER A 97 -18.71 6.37 9.03
CA SER A 97 -19.70 7.41 8.73
C SER A 97 -20.76 7.00 7.69
N SER A 98 -20.39 6.22 6.67
CA SER A 98 -21.31 5.87 5.58
C SER A 98 -22.16 4.63 5.85
N THR A 99 -21.72 3.75 6.76
CA THR A 99 -22.30 2.40 6.86
C THR A 99 -22.49 1.95 8.30
N VAL A 100 -21.43 1.93 9.11
CA VAL A 100 -21.50 1.35 10.46
C VAL A 100 -22.36 2.19 11.39
N ILE A 101 -22.15 3.51 11.44
CA ILE A 101 -22.95 4.41 12.29
C ILE A 101 -24.42 4.39 11.86
N PRO A 102 -24.78 4.54 10.56
CA PRO A 102 -26.17 4.42 10.12
C PRO A 102 -26.80 3.05 10.39
N HIS A 103 -26.01 1.97 10.42
CA HIS A 103 -26.50 0.64 10.77
C HIS A 103 -26.78 0.53 12.28
N ALA A 104 -25.84 0.94 13.14
CA ALA A 104 -26.00 0.95 14.59
C ALA A 104 -27.18 1.85 15.04
N GLN A 105 -27.44 2.94 14.33
CA GLN A 105 -28.61 3.79 14.59
C GLN A 105 -29.94 3.11 14.25
N ARG A 106 -29.97 2.26 13.23
CA ARG A 106 -31.19 1.54 12.81
C ARG A 106 -31.47 0.30 13.66
N LEU A 107 -30.41 -0.40 14.07
CA LEU A 107 -30.47 -1.61 14.88
C LEU A 107 -29.52 -1.47 16.08
N PRO A 108 -29.92 -0.73 17.14
CA PRO A 108 -29.05 -0.46 18.27
C PRO A 108 -28.62 -1.70 19.04
N ASP A 109 -29.48 -2.72 19.08
CA ASP A 109 -29.24 -3.97 19.83
C ASP A 109 -28.51 -5.05 19.01
N ASP A 110 -28.11 -4.76 17.77
CA ASP A 110 -27.35 -5.70 16.94
C ASP A 110 -25.89 -5.80 17.48
N GLU A 111 -25.55 -6.96 18.03
CA GLU A 111 -24.25 -7.18 18.67
C GLU A 111 -23.06 -6.99 17.70
N TRP A 112 -23.24 -7.38 16.43
CA TRP A 112 -22.19 -7.31 15.43
C TRP A 112 -21.85 -5.85 15.09
N VAL A 113 -22.85 -5.00 14.83
CA VAL A 113 -22.60 -3.61 14.49
C VAL A 113 -22.04 -2.83 15.67
N GLN A 114 -22.45 -3.14 16.90
CA GLN A 114 -21.89 -2.51 18.09
C GLN A 114 -20.42 -2.90 18.30
N LEU A 115 -20.07 -4.18 18.09
CA LEU A 115 -18.68 -4.63 18.11
C LEU A 115 -17.84 -3.90 17.05
N VAL A 116 -18.31 -3.86 15.80
CA VAL A 116 -17.60 -3.19 14.70
C VAL A 116 -17.45 -1.70 14.97
N LEU A 117 -18.50 -1.02 15.44
CA LEU A 117 -18.47 0.40 15.78
C LEU A 117 -17.42 0.69 16.86
N GLY A 118 -17.42 -0.08 17.96
CA GLY A 118 -16.46 0.09 19.04
C GLY A 118 -15.01 -0.12 18.58
N GLN A 119 -14.74 -1.24 17.91
CA GLN A 119 -13.39 -1.58 17.45
C GLN A 119 -12.86 -0.58 16.42
N LEU A 120 -13.67 -0.25 15.40
CA LEU A 120 -13.23 0.67 14.35
C LEU A 120 -13.09 2.12 14.83
N THR A 121 -13.90 2.57 15.80
CA THR A 121 -13.72 3.89 16.43
C THR A 121 -12.38 3.95 17.19
N GLY A 122 -12.00 2.86 17.87
CA GLY A 122 -10.70 2.74 18.51
C GLY A 122 -9.53 2.83 17.51
N VAL A 123 -9.64 2.09 16.39
CA VAL A 123 -8.63 2.13 15.31
C VAL A 123 -8.57 3.51 14.65
N GLU A 124 -9.71 4.14 14.36
CA GLU A 124 -9.76 5.51 13.80
C GLU A 124 -9.04 6.50 14.70
N SER A 125 -9.29 6.42 16.01
CA SER A 125 -8.65 7.30 17.00
C SER A 125 -7.13 7.11 17.04
N ALA A 126 -6.67 5.85 17.06
CA ALA A 126 -5.23 5.53 17.06
C ALA A 126 -4.52 6.02 15.79
N LEU A 127 -5.10 5.77 14.61
CA LEU A 127 -4.56 6.28 13.35
C LEU A 127 -4.59 7.82 13.29
N GLY A 128 -5.63 8.44 13.85
CA GLY A 128 -5.74 9.90 13.96
C GLY A 128 -4.65 10.54 14.83
N LEU A 129 -4.12 9.84 15.84
CA LEU A 129 -2.96 10.29 16.60
C LEU A 129 -1.68 10.23 15.75
N LEU A 130 -1.47 9.13 15.01
CA LEU A 130 -0.32 8.98 14.13
C LEU A 130 -0.27 10.03 13.02
N VAL A 131 -1.43 10.42 12.47
CA VAL A 131 -1.52 11.46 11.42
C VAL A 131 -1.29 12.86 11.97
N ARG A 132 -1.67 13.14 13.23
CA ARG A 132 -1.47 14.46 13.87
C ARG A 132 -0.04 14.67 14.36
N GLY A 133 0.64 13.61 14.79
CA GLY A 133 2.07 13.63 15.12
C GLY A 133 2.98 13.49 13.89
N ALA A 134 2.44 13.67 12.67
CA ALA A 134 3.14 13.46 11.40
C ALA A 134 3.54 14.73 10.68
#